data_AF-A0A392RMN6-F1
#
_entry.id   AF-A0A392RMN6-F1
#
_cell.length_a   1.000
_cell.length_b   1.000
_cell.length_c   1.000
_cell.angle_alpha   90.00
_cell.angle_beta   90.00
_cell.angle_gamma   90.00
#
_symmetry.space_group_name_H-M   'P 1'
#
loop_
_entity.id
_entity.type
_entity.pdbx_description
1 polymer ?
#
loop_
_entity_poly.entity_id
_entity_poly.type
_entity_poly.pdbx_seq_one_letter_code
_entity_poly.pdbx_strand_id
1 'polypeptide(L)'
;ELTRVENAFTDYREKHEIQVGLVTELGQKTTKIARLTEERKKLQEDLGALQLSMTPVEDEPEAARALTTRAELVEKIRVLGQDVLDGVKYEFDNAVGQLKVLNPTVKLNTEGLSMLKRVENGQIIIP
;
A
#
# COMPACT_ATOMS: atom_id res chain seq x y z
N GLU A 1 -43.56 -31.63 58.03
CA GLU A 1 -42.97 -32.48 56.96
C GLU A 1 -43.29 -32.02 55.53
N LEU A 2 -44.54 -32.07 55.04
CA LEU A 2 -44.85 -31.82 53.61
C LEU A 2 -44.36 -30.46 53.07
N THR A 3 -44.65 -29.36 53.77
CA THR A 3 -44.26 -28.00 53.36
C THR A 3 -42.75 -27.79 53.29
N ARG A 4 -41.97 -28.52 54.11
CA ARG A 4 -40.50 -28.47 54.10
C ARG A 4 -39.93 -29.12 52.83
N VAL A 5 -40.55 -30.22 52.40
CA VAL A 5 -40.17 -30.95 51.18
C VAL A 5 -40.53 -30.12 49.94
N GLU A 6 -41.69 -29.49 49.90
CA GLU A 6 -42.11 -28.61 48.79
C GLU A 6 -41.18 -27.40 48.60
N ASN A 7 -40.75 -26.77 49.69
CA ASN A 7 -39.80 -25.65 49.63
C ASN A 7 -38.42 -26.11 49.12
N ALA A 8 -37.93 -27.27 49.58
CA ALA A 8 -36.66 -27.81 49.12
C ALA A 8 -36.68 -28.19 47.63
N PHE A 9 -37.82 -28.69 47.13
CA PHE A 9 -37.98 -29.01 45.72
C PHE A 9 -38.02 -27.76 44.84
N THR A 10 -38.68 -26.70 45.31
CA THR A 10 -38.72 -25.41 44.61
C THR A 10 -37.32 -24.78 44.53
N ASP A 11 -36.58 -24.74 45.64
CA ASP A 11 -35.19 -24.25 45.68
C ASP A 11 -34.26 -25.06 44.76
N TYR A 12 -34.41 -26.39 44.75
CA TYR A 12 -33.65 -27.25 43.83
C TYR A 12 -33.96 -26.93 42.36
N ARG A 13 -35.23 -26.74 42.01
CA ARG A 13 -35.65 -26.41 40.63
C ARG A 13 -35.05 -25.09 40.17
N GLU A 14 -35.15 -24.03 40.98
CA GLU A 14 -34.59 -22.71 40.66
C GLU A 14 -33.07 -22.80 40.44
N LYS A 15 -32.36 -23.51 41.31
CA LYS A 15 -30.91 -23.75 41.16
C LYS A 15 -30.57 -24.51 39.88
N HIS A 16 -31.37 -25.53 39.54
CA HIS A 16 -31.18 -26.30 38.30
C HIS A 16 -31.41 -25.43 37.06
N GLU A 17 -32.43 -24.57 37.04
CA GLU A 17 -32.66 -23.63 35.94
C GLU A 17 -31.48 -22.67 35.75
N ILE A 18 -30.95 -22.11 36.84
CA ILE A 18 -29.75 -21.26 36.81
C ILE A 18 -28.55 -22.05 36.27
N GLN A 19 -28.35 -23.29 36.73
CA GLN A 19 -27.25 -24.15 36.28
C GLN A 19 -27.32 -24.42 34.77
N VAL A 20 -28.50 -24.75 34.24
CA VAL A 20 -28.70 -24.98 32.81
C VAL A 20 -28.42 -23.70 32.00
N GLY A 21 -28.85 -22.54 32.51
CA GLY A 21 -28.55 -21.24 31.91
C GLY A 21 -27.03 -20.98 31.81
N LEU A 22 -26.30 -21.20 32.91
CA LEU A 22 -24.85 -21.04 32.96
C LEU A 22 -24.12 -22.00 32.01
N VAL A 23 -24.52 -23.27 31.97
CA VAL A 23 -23.93 -24.28 31.06
C VAL A 23 -24.15 -23.87 29.59
N THR A 24 -25.33 -23.36 29.27
CA THR A 24 -25.65 -22.88 27.91
C THR A 24 -24.79 -21.68 27.55
N GLU A 25 -24.66 -20.69 28.43
CA GLU A 25 -23.83 -19.51 28.20
C GLU A 25 -22.35 -19.89 28.06
N LEU A 26 -21.85 -20.83 28.88
CA LEU A 26 -20.49 -21.35 28.77
C LEU A 26 -20.25 -22.02 27.42
N GLY A 27 -21.18 -22.84 26.94
CA GLY A 27 -21.08 -23.46 25.61
C GLY A 27 -21.01 -22.43 24.48
N GLN A 28 -21.84 -21.36 24.57
CA GLN A 28 -21.80 -20.25 23.62
C GLN A 28 -20.46 -19.50 23.67
N LYS A 29 -19.95 -19.20 24.86
CA LYS A 29 -18.64 -18.55 25.03
C LYS A 29 -17.50 -19.40 24.47
N THR A 30 -17.50 -20.71 24.73
CA THR A 30 -16.50 -21.65 24.18
C THR A 30 -16.49 -21.61 22.65
N THR A 31 -17.66 -21.64 22.03
CA THR A 31 -17.79 -21.56 20.57
C THR A 31 -17.27 -20.21 20.03
N LYS A 32 -17.59 -19.10 20.71
CA LYS A 32 -17.10 -17.77 20.34
C LYS A 32 -15.57 -17.67 20.48
N ILE A 33 -15.00 -18.25 21.53
CA ILE A 33 -13.53 -18.30 21.74
C ILE A 33 -12.88 -19.08 20.59
N ALA A 34 -13.40 -20.25 20.23
CA ALA A 34 -12.85 -21.03 19.12
C ALA A 34 -12.85 -20.24 17.80
N ARG A 35 -13.96 -19.56 17.48
CA ARG A 35 -14.06 -18.70 16.29
C ARG A 35 -13.03 -17.56 16.30
N LEU A 36 -12.90 -16.85 17.43
CA LEU A 36 -11.98 -15.73 17.56
C LEU A 36 -10.52 -16.18 17.52
N THR A 37 -10.20 -17.36 18.05
CA THR A 37 -8.85 -17.94 17.97
C THR A 37 -8.45 -18.19 16.51
N GLU A 38 -9.36 -18.74 15.70
CA GLU A 38 -9.08 -18.97 14.28
C GLU A 38 -8.94 -17.66 13.49
N GLU A 39 -9.82 -16.69 13.74
CA GLU A 39 -9.74 -15.36 13.12
C GLU A 39 -8.42 -14.65 13.48
N ARG A 40 -7.99 -14.75 14.74
CA ARG A 40 -6.68 -14.22 15.17
C ARG A 40 -5.52 -14.89 14.45
N LYS A 41 -5.54 -16.21 14.29
CA LYS A 41 -4.48 -16.95 13.59
C LYS A 41 -4.37 -16.49 12.14
N LYS A 42 -5.50 -16.36 11.43
CA LYS A 42 -5.52 -15.85 10.05
C LYS A 42 -4.97 -14.43 9.97
N LEU A 43 -5.38 -13.54 10.88
CA LEU A 43 -4.86 -12.17 10.92
C LEU A 43 -3.34 -12.13 11.19
N GLN A 44 -2.80 -13.04 11.98
CA GLN A 44 -1.36 -13.15 12.20
C GLN A 44 -0.61 -13.60 10.94
N GLU A 45 -1.17 -14.54 10.18
CA GLU A 45 -0.63 -14.99 8.89
C GLU A 45 -0.65 -13.84 7.87
N ASP A 46 -1.79 -13.14 7.73
CA ASP A 46 -1.95 -12.00 6.82
C ASP A 46 -0.97 -10.86 7.18
N LEU A 47 -0.79 -10.58 8.47
CA LEU A 47 0.15 -9.56 8.94
C LEU A 47 1.61 -9.94 8.64
N GLY A 48 1.98 -11.22 8.80
CA GLY A 48 3.31 -11.70 8.45
C GLY A 48 3.59 -11.60 6.94
N ALA A 49 2.61 -11.95 6.10
CA ALA A 49 2.72 -11.79 4.65
C ALA A 49 2.87 -10.32 4.25
N LEU A 50 2.10 -9.43 4.89
CA LEU A 50 2.21 -8.00 4.64
C LEU A 50 3.59 -7.46 5.04
N GLN A 51 4.10 -7.83 6.22
CA GLN A 51 5.45 -7.45 6.66
C GLN A 51 6.53 -7.90 5.67
N LEU A 52 6.44 -9.14 5.18
CA LEU A 52 7.36 -9.65 4.16
C LEU A 52 7.26 -8.87 2.86
N SER A 53 6.06 -8.47 2.43
CA SER A 53 5.88 -7.66 1.22
C SER A 53 6.40 -6.22 1.35
N MET A 54 6.55 -5.73 2.58
CA MET A 54 7.03 -4.39 2.90
C MET A 54 8.53 -4.35 3.23
N THR A 55 9.25 -5.47 3.17
CA THR A 55 10.69 -5.45 3.44
C THR A 55 11.43 -4.62 2.39
N PRO A 56 12.32 -3.71 2.80
CA PRO A 56 13.22 -2.98 1.91
C PRO A 56 13.93 -3.90 0.92
N VAL A 57 14.06 -3.45 -0.32
CA VAL A 57 14.93 -4.09 -1.32
C VAL A 57 16.36 -3.55 -1.17
N GLU A 58 17.36 -4.33 -1.60
CA GLU A 58 18.79 -3.98 -1.42
C GLU A 58 19.12 -2.59 -1.99
N ASP A 59 18.60 -2.28 -3.17
CA ASP A 59 18.81 -1.02 -3.87
C ASP A 59 17.73 0.03 -3.57
N GLU A 60 17.01 -0.07 -2.44
CA GLU A 60 15.99 0.90 -2.10
C GLU A 60 16.63 2.29 -1.84
N PRO A 61 16.22 3.33 -2.59
CA PRO A 61 16.79 4.66 -2.41
C PRO A 61 16.39 5.23 -1.04
N GLU A 62 17.30 5.98 -0.42
CA GLU A 62 17.08 6.58 0.91
C GLU A 62 15.80 7.45 0.94
N ALA A 63 15.49 8.12 -0.17
CA ALA A 63 14.28 8.93 -0.33
C ALA A 63 12.97 8.11 -0.31
N ALA A 64 13.02 6.81 -0.61
CA ALA A 64 11.85 5.92 -0.55
C ALA A 64 11.64 5.33 0.86
N ARG A 65 12.72 5.14 1.64
CA ARG A 65 12.66 4.59 3.01
C ARG A 65 11.85 5.44 3.99
N ALA A 66 11.73 6.75 3.72
CA ALA A 66 10.95 7.67 4.53
C ALA A 66 9.44 7.65 4.22
N LEU A 67 9.02 6.93 3.17
CA LEU A 67 7.62 6.89 2.74
C LEU A 67 6.86 5.85 3.55
N THR A 68 5.80 6.29 4.22
CA THR A 68 4.95 5.45 5.08
C THR A 68 3.54 5.28 4.52
N THR A 69 3.16 6.11 3.54
CA THR A 69 1.84 6.10 2.94
C THR A 69 1.88 6.09 1.41
N ARG A 70 0.81 5.54 0.80
CA ARG A 70 0.61 5.62 -0.65
C ARG A 70 0.57 7.06 -1.16
N ALA A 71 0.04 8.00 -0.36
CA ALA A 71 -0.05 9.41 -0.75
C ALA A 71 1.34 10.04 -0.92
N GLU A 72 2.25 9.78 0.03
CA GLU A 72 3.64 10.24 -0.03
C GLU A 72 4.37 9.65 -1.25
N LEU A 73 4.15 8.36 -1.55
CA LEU A 73 4.70 7.72 -2.76
C LEU A 73 4.19 8.38 -4.04
N VAL A 74 2.88 8.62 -4.15
CA VAL A 74 2.29 9.25 -5.34
C VAL A 74 2.82 10.67 -5.53
N GLU A 75 2.97 11.44 -4.45
CA GLU A 75 3.55 12.78 -4.54
C GLU A 75 5.02 12.72 -4.96
N LYS A 76 5.80 11.77 -4.43
CA LYS A 76 7.20 11.60 -4.84
C LYS A 76 7.32 11.21 -6.31
N ILE A 77 6.45 10.34 -6.82
CA ILE A 77 6.39 9.99 -8.26
C ILE A 77 6.08 11.22 -9.10
N ARG A 78 5.12 12.06 -8.68
CA ARG A 78 4.75 13.29 -9.39
C ARG A 78 5.93 14.25 -9.48
N VAL A 79 6.65 14.47 -8.37
CA VAL A 79 7.84 15.32 -8.33
C VAL A 79 8.94 14.76 -9.23
N LEU A 80 9.27 13.47 -9.10
CA LEU A 80 10.28 12.83 -9.96
C LEU A 80 9.93 12.93 -11.45
N GLY A 81 8.65 12.77 -11.81
CA GLY A 81 8.19 12.93 -13.18
C GLY A 81 8.44 14.33 -13.73
N GLN A 82 8.22 15.36 -12.90
CA GLN A 82 8.52 16.75 -13.27
C GLN A 82 10.02 16.99 -13.40
N ASP A 83 10.81 16.53 -12.42
CA ASP A 83 12.27 16.69 -12.41
C ASP A 83 12.92 16.06 -13.65
N VAL A 84 12.46 14.87 -14.06
CA VAL A 84 12.95 14.20 -15.29
C VAL A 84 12.59 15.02 -16.54
N LEU A 85 11.36 15.54 -16.64
CA LEU A 85 10.96 16.36 -17.78
C LEU A 85 11.79 17.64 -17.88
N ASP A 86 12.02 18.31 -16.76
CA ASP A 86 12.81 19.54 -16.69
C ASP A 86 14.29 19.26 -17.00
N GLY A 87 14.84 18.17 -16.47
CA GLY A 87 16.19 17.70 -16.76
C GLY A 87 16.41 17.41 -18.25
N VAL A 88 15.51 16.64 -18.88
CA VAL A 88 15.61 16.29 -20.31
C VAL A 88 15.49 17.53 -21.19
N LYS A 89 14.59 18.46 -20.85
CA LYS A 89 14.49 19.74 -21.55
C LYS A 89 15.79 20.54 -21.46
N TYR A 90 16.35 20.63 -20.25
CA TYR A 90 17.60 21.33 -20.02
C TYR A 90 18.75 20.71 -20.82
N GLU A 91 18.92 19.38 -20.76
CA GLU A 91 19.97 18.67 -21.48
C GLU A 91 19.86 18.85 -22.99
N PHE A 92 18.64 18.82 -23.54
CA PHE A 92 18.40 19.08 -24.95
C PHE A 92 18.79 20.51 -25.36
N ASP A 93 18.31 21.51 -24.63
CA ASP A 93 18.61 22.92 -24.91
C ASP A 93 20.13 23.18 -24.77
N ASN A 94 20.78 22.56 -23.79
CA ASN A 94 22.23 22.59 -23.59
C ASN A 94 22.99 21.95 -24.76
N ALA A 95 22.59 20.75 -25.22
CA ALA A 95 23.21 20.09 -26.36
C ALA A 95 23.10 20.92 -27.66
N VAL A 96 21.93 21.54 -27.90
CA VAL A 96 21.74 22.48 -29.02
C VAL A 96 22.67 23.69 -28.89
N GLY A 97 22.84 24.23 -27.67
CA GLY A 97 23.80 25.29 -27.38
C GLY A 97 25.24 24.88 -27.69
N GLN A 98 25.67 23.70 -27.22
CA GLN A 98 27.00 23.16 -27.49
C GLN A 98 27.26 23.00 -28.99
N LEU A 99 26.29 22.49 -29.76
CA LEU A 99 26.43 22.35 -31.20
C LEU A 99 26.67 23.69 -31.91
N LYS A 100 26.00 24.76 -31.47
CA LYS A 100 26.22 26.12 -32.01
C LYS A 100 27.63 26.63 -31.70
N VAL A 101 28.13 26.37 -30.49
CA VAL A 101 29.48 26.76 -30.06
C VAL A 101 30.55 26.01 -30.85
N LEU A 102 30.37 24.71 -31.03
CA LEU A 102 31.33 23.85 -31.73
C LEU A 102 31.37 24.08 -33.25
N ASN A 103 30.34 24.70 -33.83
CA ASN A 103 30.23 24.96 -35.27
C ASN A 103 30.09 26.47 -35.57
N PRO A 104 31.10 27.30 -35.23
CA PRO A 104 30.96 28.76 -35.29
C PRO A 104 30.82 29.33 -36.71
N THR A 105 31.27 28.60 -37.73
CA THR A 105 31.17 29.01 -39.14
C THR A 105 29.89 28.53 -39.81
N VAL A 106 29.09 27.69 -39.15
CA VAL A 106 27.85 27.12 -39.69
C VAL A 106 26.66 27.64 -38.89
N LYS A 107 25.76 28.38 -39.56
CA LYS A 107 24.51 28.81 -38.94
C LYS A 107 23.52 27.64 -38.91
N LEU A 108 23.44 26.95 -37.77
CA LEU A 108 22.47 25.88 -37.56
C LEU A 108 21.04 26.44 -37.53
N ASN A 109 20.14 25.88 -38.36
CA ASN A 109 18.71 26.12 -38.22
C ASN A 109 18.16 25.25 -37.09
N THR A 110 17.60 25.87 -36.06
CA THR A 110 16.97 25.18 -34.92
C THR A 110 15.45 25.28 -34.93
N GLU A 111 14.86 25.90 -35.93
CA GLU A 111 13.40 25.99 -36.05
C GLU A 111 12.80 24.60 -36.26
N GLY A 112 11.72 24.31 -35.52
CA GLY A 112 11.02 23.03 -35.60
C GLY A 112 11.66 21.87 -34.84
N LEU A 113 12.87 22.04 -34.29
CA LEU A 113 13.49 21.07 -33.38
C LEU A 113 12.62 20.83 -32.15
N SER A 114 12.52 19.57 -31.76
CA SER A 114 11.73 19.15 -30.61
C SER A 114 12.20 17.80 -30.13
N MET A 115 12.22 17.60 -28.82
CA MET A 115 12.53 16.30 -28.19
C MET A 115 11.53 15.19 -28.59
N LEU A 116 10.33 15.58 -29.01
CA LEU A 116 9.26 14.65 -29.39
C LEU A 116 9.29 14.31 -30.88
N LYS A 117 10.20 14.87 -31.67
CA LYS A 117 10.28 14.66 -33.11
C LYS A 117 11.50 13.83 -33.48
N ARG A 118 11.40 13.06 -34.58
CA ARG A 118 12.53 12.29 -35.13
C ARG A 118 12.82 12.68 -36.57
N VAL A 119 14.00 12.31 -37.07
CA VAL A 119 14.36 12.47 -38.48
C VAL A 119 14.04 11.17 -39.22
N GLU A 120 13.21 11.26 -40.25
CA GLU A 120 12.89 10.14 -41.14
C GLU A 120 12.99 10.62 -42.59
N ASN A 121 13.77 9.91 -43.41
CA ASN A 121 14.03 10.29 -44.81
C ASN A 121 14.51 11.75 -45.00
N GLY A 122 15.29 12.26 -44.05
CA GLY A 122 15.80 13.65 -44.07
C GLY A 122 14.78 14.73 -43.65
N GLN A 123 13.58 14.36 -43.21
CA GLN A 123 12.56 15.28 -42.72
C GLN A 123 12.33 15.11 -41.21
N ILE A 124 11.98 16.21 -40.54
CA ILE A 124 11.60 16.20 -39.12
C ILE A 124 10.10 15.90 -39.04
N ILE A 125 9.72 14.80 -38.41
CA ILE A 125 8.33 14.36 -38.26
C ILE A 125 7.94 14.17 -36.80
N ILE A 126 6.64 14.16 -36.53
CA ILE A 126 6.10 13.65 -35.27
C ILE A 126 6.01 12.11 -35.41
N PRO A 127 6.65 11.33 -34.52
CA PRO A 127 6.76 9.88 -34.57
C PRO A 127 5.49 9.09 -34.82
#